data_AF-A0A7J3QSN1-F1
#
_entry.id   AF-A0A7J3QSN1-F1
#
_cell.length_a   1.000
_cell.length_b   1.000
_cell.length_c   1.000
_cell.angle_alpha   90.00
_cell.angle_beta   90.00
_cell.angle_gamma   90.00
#
_symmetry.space_group_name_H-M   'P 1'
#
loop_
_entity.id
_entity.type
_entity.pdbx_description
1 polymer ?
#
loop_
_entity_poly.entity_id
_entity_poly.type
_entity_poly.pdbx_seq_one_letter_code
_entity_poly.pdbx_strand_id
1 'polypeptide(L)'
;SKSLFYLVWSLIIVQFGFSAVSLLLPVYAVNDRQIDKAIWAFLTAAAPVTTIIFSILIGKFVDKINRKIPMLLAYSLFGLAIWFFVQGSLPLIFASLVLVGAAQVMMNTSFGALLADLTPRMERGKVNAFMNFVSFIFMALGNFIGGFLYEHISHQLPFYITITAIIPSFMITLMLVKEPEKREE
;
A
#
# COMPACT_ATOMS: atom_id res chain seq x y z
N SER A 1 -12.53 16.06 -9.68
CA SER A 1 -11.44 16.87 -10.30
C SER A 1 -10.48 15.95 -11.06
N LYS A 2 -9.64 16.47 -11.99
CA LYS A 2 -8.62 15.65 -12.67
C LYS A 2 -7.61 15.03 -11.68
N SER A 3 -7.17 15.79 -10.67
CA SER A 3 -6.31 15.27 -9.58
C SER A 3 -6.96 14.11 -8.82
N LEU A 4 -8.27 14.21 -8.50
CA LEU A 4 -8.99 13.13 -7.81
C LEU A 4 -8.94 11.83 -8.62
N PHE A 5 -9.20 11.91 -9.93
CA PHE A 5 -9.12 10.76 -10.82
C PHE A 5 -7.72 10.11 -10.80
N TYR A 6 -6.66 10.90 -10.91
CA TYR A 6 -5.29 10.39 -10.87
C TYR A 6 -4.91 9.78 -9.52
N LEU A 7 -5.36 10.39 -8.40
CA LEU A 7 -5.14 9.87 -7.06
C LEU A 7 -5.85 8.53 -6.84
N VAL A 8 -7.08 8.40 -7.33
CA VAL A 8 -7.85 7.16 -7.25
C VAL A 8 -7.16 6.05 -8.06
N TRP A 9 -6.73 6.34 -9.28
CA TRP A 9 -6.01 5.37 -10.11
C TRP A 9 -4.66 4.95 -9.54
N SER A 10 -3.88 5.88 -9.00
CA SER A 10 -2.59 5.52 -8.39
C SER A 10 -2.80 4.60 -7.19
N LEU A 11 -3.84 4.82 -6.38
CA LEU A 11 -4.18 3.92 -5.27
C LEU A 11 -4.66 2.55 -5.75
N ILE A 12 -5.54 2.49 -6.76
CA ILE A 12 -6.06 1.23 -7.31
C ILE A 12 -4.91 0.34 -7.81
N ILE A 13 -3.92 0.93 -8.51
CA ILE A 13 -2.76 0.18 -9.02
C ILE A 13 -1.94 -0.41 -7.87
N VAL A 14 -1.69 0.35 -6.80
CA VAL A 14 -0.98 -0.17 -5.61
C VAL A 14 -1.80 -1.25 -4.91
N GLN A 15 -3.12 -1.07 -4.75
CA GLN A 15 -3.98 -2.06 -4.12
C GLN A 15 -4.07 -3.36 -4.91
N PHE A 16 -4.13 -3.28 -6.24
CA PHE A 16 -4.00 -4.43 -7.13
C PHE A 16 -2.69 -5.18 -6.85
N GLY A 17 -1.56 -4.45 -6.85
CA GLY A 17 -0.25 -5.03 -6.57
C GLY A 17 -0.17 -5.67 -5.19
N PHE A 18 -0.65 -5.00 -4.14
CA PHE A 18 -0.65 -5.56 -2.79
C PHE A 18 -1.56 -6.79 -2.66
N SER A 19 -2.72 -6.76 -3.29
CA SER A 19 -3.66 -7.89 -3.26
C SER A 19 -3.09 -9.11 -3.98
N ALA A 20 -2.25 -8.92 -5.00
CA ALA A 20 -1.56 -10.02 -5.65
C ALA A 20 -0.61 -10.78 -4.71
N VAL A 21 -0.20 -10.20 -3.58
CA VAL A 21 0.70 -10.85 -2.62
C VAL A 21 0.10 -11.07 -1.24
N SER A 22 -0.98 -10.38 -0.86
CA SER A 22 -1.48 -10.38 0.52
C SER A 22 -1.83 -11.78 1.05
N LEU A 23 -2.43 -12.63 0.21
CA LEU A 23 -2.74 -14.01 0.57
C LEU A 23 -1.53 -14.94 0.46
N LEU A 24 -0.53 -14.56 -0.35
CA LEU A 24 0.67 -15.35 -0.61
C LEU A 24 1.78 -15.10 0.40
N LEU A 25 1.81 -13.95 1.09
CA LEU A 25 2.78 -13.63 2.15
C LEU A 25 2.95 -14.76 3.17
N PRO A 26 1.88 -15.27 3.83
CA PRO A 26 2.02 -16.38 4.77
C PRO A 26 2.44 -17.69 4.10
N VAL A 27 1.95 -17.97 2.89
CA VAL A 27 2.27 -19.19 2.14
C VAL A 27 3.77 -19.20 1.80
N TYR A 28 4.28 -18.10 1.26
CA TYR A 28 5.68 -17.95 0.90
C TYR A 28 6.60 -17.93 2.12
N ALA A 29 6.21 -17.26 3.21
CA ALA A 29 7.01 -17.26 4.44
C ALA A 29 7.17 -18.67 5.04
N VAL A 30 6.09 -19.45 5.07
CA VAL A 30 6.10 -20.78 5.71
C VAL A 30 6.63 -21.86 4.77
N ASN A 31 6.15 -21.90 3.52
CA ASN A 31 6.46 -22.99 2.60
C ASN A 31 7.78 -22.78 1.84
N ASP A 32 8.03 -21.57 1.35
CA ASP A 32 9.26 -21.28 0.59
C ASP A 32 10.44 -20.93 1.50
N ARG A 33 10.18 -20.13 2.54
CA ARG A 33 11.22 -19.68 3.48
C ARG A 33 11.37 -20.56 4.71
N GLN A 34 10.55 -21.60 4.84
CA GLN A 34 10.64 -22.58 5.94
C GLN A 34 10.58 -21.91 7.32
N ILE A 35 9.87 -20.78 7.43
CA ILE A 35 9.67 -20.08 8.70
C ILE A 35 8.59 -20.83 9.46
N ASP A 36 8.89 -21.14 10.73
CA ASP A 36 7.90 -21.75 11.61
C ASP A 36 6.63 -20.89 11.72
N LYS A 37 5.47 -21.55 11.75
CA LYS A 37 4.16 -20.88 11.75
C LYS A 37 3.97 -19.97 12.97
N ALA A 38 4.45 -20.37 14.15
CA ALA A 38 4.35 -19.56 15.35
C ALA A 38 5.30 -18.35 15.29
N ILE A 39 6.52 -18.53 14.75
CA ILE A 39 7.45 -17.42 14.50
C ILE A 39 6.83 -16.43 13.50
N TRP A 40 6.30 -16.92 12.39
CA TRP A 40 5.63 -16.07 11.40
C TRP A 40 4.46 -15.28 12.02
N ALA A 41 3.60 -15.94 12.80
CA ALA A 41 2.50 -15.27 13.50
C ALA A 41 3.01 -14.14 14.40
N PHE A 42 4.08 -14.38 15.17
CA PHE A 42 4.71 -13.35 16.00
C PHE A 42 5.28 -12.19 15.17
N LEU A 43 5.99 -12.48 14.07
CA LEU A 43 6.55 -11.46 13.18
C LEU A 43 5.46 -10.56 12.59
N THR A 44 4.32 -11.13 12.17
CA THR A 44 3.22 -10.36 11.57
C THR A 44 2.59 -9.33 12.52
N ALA A 45 2.74 -9.51 13.84
CA ALA A 45 2.31 -8.51 14.82
C ALA A 45 3.11 -7.20 14.73
N ALA A 46 4.32 -7.22 14.15
CA ALA A 46 5.14 -6.03 13.98
C ALA A 46 4.45 -4.95 13.11
N ALA A 47 3.70 -5.35 12.09
CA ALA A 47 3.01 -4.41 11.20
C ALA A 47 1.95 -3.57 11.94
N PRO A 48 0.92 -4.15 12.60
CA PRO A 48 -0.07 -3.37 13.33
C PRO A 48 0.52 -2.61 14.53
N VAL A 49 1.51 -3.18 15.23
CA VAL A 49 2.22 -2.47 16.31
C VAL A 49 2.89 -1.21 15.76
N THR A 50 3.56 -1.32 14.62
CA THR A 50 4.19 -0.16 13.94
C THR A 50 3.13 0.86 13.53
N THR A 51 2.03 0.42 12.91
CA THR A 51 0.90 1.30 12.54
C THR A 51 0.41 2.11 13.74
N ILE A 52 0.22 1.47 14.91
CA ILE A 52 -0.24 2.14 16.14
C ILE A 52 0.80 3.17 16.61
N ILE A 53 2.06 2.76 16.77
CA ILE A 53 3.14 3.62 17.27
C ILE A 53 3.33 4.85 16.38
N PHE A 54 3.32 4.65 15.06
CA PHE A 54 3.60 5.72 14.11
C PHE A 54 2.37 6.54 13.70
N SER A 55 1.14 6.12 14.02
CA SER A 55 -0.10 6.82 13.63
C SER A 55 -0.10 8.30 14.00
N ILE A 56 0.25 8.63 15.25
CA ILE A 56 0.28 10.02 15.75
C ILE A 56 1.39 10.82 15.07
N LEU A 57 2.58 10.23 14.94
CA LEU A 57 3.75 10.89 14.34
C LEU A 57 3.51 11.20 12.86
N ILE A 58 3.01 10.21 12.13
CA ILE A 58 2.75 10.31 10.70
C ILE A 58 1.55 11.20 10.42
N GLY A 59 0.48 11.16 11.24
CA GLY A 59 -0.62 12.11 11.13
C GLY A 59 -0.15 13.56 11.24
N LYS A 60 0.61 13.88 12.30
CA LYS A 60 1.21 15.21 12.46
C LYS A 60 2.14 15.61 11.32
N PHE A 61 2.87 14.64 10.76
CA PHE A 61 3.75 14.87 9.61
C PHE A 61 2.94 15.24 8.37
N VAL A 62 1.92 14.43 8.03
CA VAL A 62 1.03 14.64 6.88
C VAL A 62 0.28 15.98 6.96
N ASP A 63 -0.13 16.41 8.16
CA ASP A 63 -0.85 17.67 8.33
C ASP A 63 0.05 18.91 8.15
N LYS A 64 1.35 18.79 8.48
CA LYS A 64 2.33 19.89 8.42
C LYS A 64 2.94 20.08 7.05
N ILE A 65 3.11 19.02 6.27
CA ILE A 65 3.75 19.10 4.95
C ILE A 65 2.74 18.93 3.81
N ASN A 66 3.20 19.14 2.57
CA ASN A 66 2.44 18.84 1.37
C ASN A 66 2.04 17.36 1.38
N ARG A 67 0.73 17.07 1.44
CA ARG A 67 0.12 15.73 1.65
C ARG A 67 0.52 14.70 0.59
N LYS A 68 1.00 15.15 -0.56
CA LYS A 68 1.58 14.36 -1.65
C LYS A 68 2.93 13.75 -1.30
N ILE A 69 3.78 14.45 -0.55
CA ILE A 69 5.13 13.95 -0.20
C ILE A 69 5.06 12.69 0.67
N PRO A 70 4.29 12.65 1.77
CA PRO A 70 4.17 11.42 2.55
C PRO A 70 3.50 10.30 1.75
N MET A 71 2.60 10.58 0.81
CA MET A 71 2.08 9.56 -0.11
C MET A 71 3.19 8.92 -0.97
N LEU A 72 4.09 9.72 -1.55
CA LEU A 72 5.21 9.22 -2.33
C LEU A 72 6.21 8.43 -1.46
N LEU A 73 6.47 8.89 -0.24
CA LEU A 73 7.31 8.16 0.72
C LEU A 73 6.67 6.82 1.10
N ALA A 74 5.36 6.77 1.29
CA ALA A 74 4.64 5.53 1.59
C ALA A 74 4.81 4.49 0.48
N TYR A 75 4.69 4.91 -0.78
CA TYR A 75 4.95 4.03 -1.94
C TYR A 75 6.38 3.49 -1.95
N SER A 76 7.38 4.34 -1.74
CA SER A 76 8.78 3.92 -1.69
C SER A 76 9.06 2.95 -0.53
N LEU A 77 8.53 3.25 0.67
CA LEU A 77 8.65 2.39 1.85
C LEU A 77 7.99 1.03 1.61
N PHE A 78 6.82 1.03 0.98
CA PHE A 78 6.10 -0.20 0.67
C PHE A 78 6.88 -1.07 -0.34
N GLY A 79 7.44 -0.47 -1.40
CA GLY A 79 8.26 -1.20 -2.37
C GLY A 79 9.52 -1.79 -1.75
N LEU A 80 10.20 -1.01 -0.91
CA LEU A 80 11.36 -1.47 -0.15
C LEU A 80 10.99 -2.62 0.81
N ALA A 81 9.82 -2.53 1.45
CA ALA A 81 9.33 -3.58 2.33
C ALA A 81 9.14 -4.90 1.57
N ILE A 82 8.44 -4.88 0.43
CA ILE A 82 8.25 -6.10 -0.38
C ILE A 82 9.59 -6.63 -0.88
N TRP A 83 10.53 -5.75 -1.28
CA TRP A 83 11.87 -6.17 -1.66
C TRP A 83 12.61 -6.88 -0.52
N PHE A 84 12.62 -6.32 0.69
CA PHE A 84 13.23 -6.97 1.87
C PHE A 84 12.60 -8.31 2.20
N PHE A 85 11.27 -8.40 2.08
CA PHE A 85 10.54 -9.65 2.27
C PHE A 85 11.01 -10.73 1.28
N VAL A 86 11.21 -10.36 0.01
CA VAL A 86 11.70 -11.27 -1.04
C VAL A 86 13.18 -11.65 -0.84
N GLN A 87 14.01 -10.84 -0.21
CA GLN A 87 15.39 -11.23 0.14
C GLN A 87 15.42 -12.24 1.30
N GLY A 88 14.49 -12.09 2.25
CA GLY A 88 13.96 -13.14 3.12
C GLY A 88 14.91 -13.82 4.11
N SER A 89 15.91 -13.10 4.62
CA SER A 89 16.48 -13.43 5.93
C SER A 89 15.50 -13.00 7.03
N LEU A 90 15.46 -13.70 8.17
CA LEU A 90 14.55 -13.37 9.29
C LEU A 90 14.60 -11.88 9.71
N PRO A 91 15.78 -11.25 9.86
CA PRO A 91 15.85 -9.81 10.15
C PRO A 91 15.25 -8.94 9.05
N LEU A 92 15.47 -9.28 7.77
CA LEU A 92 14.88 -8.54 6.65
C LEU A 92 13.36 -8.70 6.58
N ILE A 93 12.83 -9.87 6.94
CA ILE A 93 11.38 -10.09 7.01
C ILE A 93 10.78 -9.27 8.15
N PHE A 94 11.40 -9.27 9.33
CA PHE A 94 10.96 -8.40 10.42
C PHE A 94 10.98 -6.92 10.01
N ALA A 95 12.09 -6.46 9.41
CA ALA A 95 12.20 -5.10 8.89
C ALA A 95 11.13 -4.80 7.83
N SER A 96 10.83 -5.75 6.94
CA SER A 96 9.77 -5.60 5.93
C SER A 96 8.41 -5.35 6.58
N LEU A 97 8.05 -6.09 7.63
CA LEU A 97 6.75 -5.98 8.29
C LEU A 97 6.61 -4.65 9.04
N VAL A 98 7.69 -4.18 9.66
CA VAL A 98 7.76 -2.82 10.23
C VAL A 98 7.56 -1.77 9.13
N LEU A 99 8.29 -1.88 8.02
CA LEU A 99 8.15 -0.94 6.90
C LEU A 99 6.75 -0.97 6.27
N VAL A 100 6.10 -2.14 6.18
CA VAL A 100 4.70 -2.27 5.73
C VAL A 100 3.77 -1.49 6.66
N GLY A 101 3.89 -1.64 7.98
CA GLY A 101 3.05 -0.91 8.93
C GLY A 101 3.22 0.61 8.81
N ALA A 102 4.46 1.08 8.73
CA ALA A 102 4.77 2.51 8.55
C ALA A 102 4.24 3.05 7.20
N ALA A 103 4.43 2.30 6.11
CA ALA A 103 3.93 2.66 4.79
C ALA A 103 2.40 2.70 4.76
N GLN A 104 1.74 1.71 5.38
CA GLN A 104 0.28 1.61 5.40
C GLN A 104 -0.37 2.80 6.10
N VAL A 105 0.12 3.17 7.29
CA VAL A 105 -0.44 4.31 8.01
C VAL A 105 -0.18 5.62 7.27
N MET A 106 0.99 5.78 6.65
CA MET A 106 1.33 6.96 5.85
C MET A 106 0.49 7.08 4.58
N MET A 107 0.27 5.97 3.89
CA MET A 107 -0.57 5.91 2.71
C MET A 107 -2.02 6.25 3.07
N ASN A 108 -2.57 5.62 4.11
CA ASN A 108 -3.96 5.84 4.52
C ASN A 108 -4.23 7.29 4.97
N THR A 109 -3.34 7.87 5.78
CA THR A 109 -3.47 9.25 6.26
C THR A 109 -3.33 10.25 5.13
N SER A 110 -2.30 10.14 4.29
CA SER A 110 -2.06 11.03 3.15
C SER A 110 -3.18 10.94 2.12
N PHE A 111 -3.61 9.71 1.81
CA PHE A 111 -4.68 9.45 0.87
C PHE A 111 -6.00 10.04 1.37
N GLY A 112 -6.40 9.76 2.62
CA GLY A 112 -7.64 10.27 3.19
C GLY A 112 -7.67 11.80 3.20
N ALA A 113 -6.54 12.43 3.51
CA ALA A 113 -6.38 13.87 3.51
C ALA A 113 -6.50 14.47 2.10
N LEU A 114 -5.77 13.92 1.10
CA LEU A 114 -5.87 14.36 -0.29
C LEU A 114 -7.27 14.12 -0.88
N LEU A 115 -7.89 12.99 -0.56
CA LEU A 115 -9.24 12.66 -1.01
C LEU A 115 -10.25 13.65 -0.46
N ALA A 116 -10.14 13.99 0.82
CA ALA A 116 -11.00 14.98 1.47
C ALA A 116 -10.87 16.36 0.82
N ASP A 117 -9.65 16.82 0.51
CA ASP A 117 -9.47 18.13 -0.12
C ASP A 117 -9.91 18.17 -1.59
N LEU A 118 -9.85 17.03 -2.29
CA LEU A 118 -10.19 16.94 -3.71
C LEU A 118 -11.66 16.61 -3.98
N THR A 119 -12.42 16.31 -2.92
CA THR A 119 -13.81 15.84 -3.02
C THR A 119 -14.74 16.75 -2.22
N PRO A 120 -15.72 17.39 -2.88
CA PRO A 120 -16.72 18.21 -2.20
C PRO A 120 -17.40 17.42 -1.08
N ARG A 121 -17.58 18.03 0.09
CA ARG A 121 -18.15 17.40 1.30
C ARG A 121 -19.42 16.57 1.03
N MET A 122 -20.35 17.06 0.21
CA MET A 122 -21.61 16.36 -0.12
C MET A 122 -21.42 15.08 -0.97
N GLU A 123 -20.33 15.00 -1.74
CA GLU A 123 -20.06 13.89 -2.67
C GLU A 123 -19.09 12.85 -2.08
N ARG A 124 -18.49 13.11 -0.91
CA ARG A 124 -17.51 12.21 -0.27
C ARG A 124 -18.05 10.79 -0.09
N GLY A 125 -19.33 10.65 0.30
CA GLY A 125 -19.97 9.34 0.43
C GLY A 125 -20.03 8.56 -0.90
N LYS A 126 -20.42 9.24 -1.99
CA LYS A 126 -20.49 8.61 -3.33
C LYS A 126 -19.11 8.25 -3.86
N VAL A 127 -18.13 9.14 -3.68
CA VAL A 127 -16.74 8.88 -4.10
C VAL A 127 -16.15 7.71 -3.33
N ASN A 128 -16.30 7.66 -2.01
CA ASN A 128 -15.86 6.52 -1.19
C ASN A 128 -16.52 5.20 -1.61
N ALA A 129 -17.83 5.21 -1.87
CA ALA A 129 -18.55 4.02 -2.32
C ALA A 129 -18.04 3.52 -3.69
N PHE A 130 -17.87 4.43 -4.66
CA PHE A 130 -17.31 4.10 -5.96
C PHE A 130 -15.89 3.56 -5.85
N MET A 131 -15.05 4.21 -5.03
CA MET A 131 -13.68 3.77 -4.78
C MET A 131 -13.61 2.37 -4.18
N ASN A 132 -14.42 2.07 -3.16
CA ASN A 132 -14.46 0.75 -2.55
C ASN A 132 -14.91 -0.31 -3.56
N PHE A 133 -15.97 -0.01 -4.34
CA PHE A 133 -16.46 -0.91 -5.39
C PHE A 133 -15.37 -1.26 -6.40
N VAL A 134 -14.69 -0.25 -6.97
CA VAL A 134 -13.60 -0.45 -7.91
C VAL A 134 -12.42 -1.16 -7.24
N SER A 135 -12.06 -0.77 -6.02
CA SER A 135 -10.97 -1.42 -5.28
C SER A 135 -11.23 -2.91 -5.10
N PHE A 136 -12.42 -3.33 -4.69
CA PHE A 136 -12.74 -4.75 -4.53
C PHE A 136 -12.60 -5.55 -5.83
N ILE A 137 -13.00 -4.98 -6.97
CA ILE A 137 -12.81 -5.63 -8.28
C ILE A 137 -11.32 -5.82 -8.57
N PHE A 138 -10.52 -4.78 -8.42
CA PHE A 138 -9.08 -4.86 -8.69
C PHE A 138 -8.34 -5.71 -7.65
N MET A 139 -8.78 -5.72 -6.39
CA MET A 139 -8.23 -6.62 -5.37
C MET A 139 -8.53 -8.08 -5.69
N ALA A 140 -9.74 -8.40 -6.16
CA ALA A 140 -10.09 -9.75 -6.58
C ALA A 140 -9.25 -10.19 -7.79
N LEU A 141 -9.10 -9.32 -8.79
CA LEU A 141 -8.21 -9.55 -9.93
C LEU A 141 -6.75 -9.71 -9.49
N GLY A 142 -6.28 -8.87 -8.56
CA GLY A 142 -4.95 -8.94 -7.98
C GLY A 142 -4.69 -10.30 -7.34
N ASN A 143 -5.57 -10.74 -6.43
CA ASN A 143 -5.47 -12.06 -5.78
C ASN A 143 -5.48 -13.20 -6.80
N PHE A 144 -6.37 -13.16 -7.80
CA PHE A 144 -6.44 -14.18 -8.83
C PHE A 144 -5.15 -14.26 -9.66
N ILE A 145 -4.68 -13.12 -10.18
CA ILE A 145 -3.45 -13.05 -10.98
C ILE A 145 -2.24 -13.43 -10.12
N GLY A 146 -2.16 -12.93 -8.89
CA GLY A 146 -1.09 -13.25 -7.95
C GLY A 146 -1.00 -14.75 -7.68
N GLY A 147 -2.12 -15.39 -7.34
CA GLY A 147 -2.20 -16.84 -7.13
C GLY A 147 -1.82 -17.64 -8.38
N PHE A 148 -2.36 -17.27 -9.54
CA PHE A 148 -2.03 -17.93 -10.81
C PHE A 148 -0.52 -17.88 -11.10
N LEU A 149 0.10 -16.71 -10.94
CA LEU A 149 1.53 -16.53 -11.18
C LEU A 149 2.39 -17.28 -10.18
N TYR A 150 1.97 -17.32 -8.91
CA TYR A 150 2.62 -18.09 -7.86
C TYR A 150 2.63 -19.57 -8.19
N GLU A 151 1.50 -20.15 -8.58
CA GLU A 151 1.37 -21.59 -8.83
C GLU A 151 2.00 -22.05 -10.15
N HIS A 152 1.90 -21.25 -11.22
CA HIS A 152 2.20 -21.72 -12.58
C HIS A 152 3.49 -21.16 -13.19
N ILE A 153 4.03 -20.06 -12.66
CA ILE A 153 5.20 -19.39 -13.27
C ILE A 153 6.38 -19.32 -12.30
N SER A 154 6.22 -18.64 -11.18
CA SER A 154 7.26 -18.50 -10.16
C SER A 154 6.69 -17.93 -8.88
N HIS A 155 7.11 -18.51 -7.75
CA HIS A 155 6.67 -18.09 -6.42
C HIS A 155 7.10 -16.64 -6.08
N GLN A 156 8.15 -16.12 -6.72
CA GLN A 156 8.66 -14.76 -6.50
C GLN A 156 8.00 -13.70 -7.41
N LEU A 157 7.44 -14.13 -8.54
CA LEU A 157 6.93 -13.22 -9.57
C LEU A 157 5.80 -12.29 -9.10
N PRO A 158 4.81 -12.75 -8.29
CA PRO A 158 3.79 -11.86 -7.73
C PRO A 158 4.38 -10.67 -6.97
N PHE A 159 5.44 -10.90 -6.19
CA PHE A 159 6.10 -9.86 -5.41
C PHE A 159 6.83 -8.84 -6.29
N TYR A 160 7.50 -9.28 -7.35
CA TYR A 160 8.12 -8.36 -8.30
C TYR A 160 7.09 -7.53 -9.06
N ILE A 161 5.93 -8.11 -9.40
CA ILE A 161 4.83 -7.36 -10.00
C ILE A 161 4.31 -6.30 -9.04
N THR A 162 4.13 -6.61 -7.76
CA THR A 162 3.77 -5.62 -6.74
C THR A 162 4.77 -4.47 -6.70
N ILE A 163 6.08 -4.76 -6.68
CA ILE A 163 7.12 -3.73 -6.69
C ILE A 163 7.05 -2.89 -7.97
N THR A 164 6.86 -3.52 -9.13
CA THR A 164 6.77 -2.79 -10.41
C THR A 164 5.51 -1.93 -10.51
N ALA A 165 4.40 -2.35 -9.90
CA ALA A 165 3.14 -1.59 -9.85
C ALA A 165 3.27 -0.29 -9.03
N ILE A 166 4.24 -0.21 -8.11
CA ILE A 166 4.51 1.01 -7.35
C ILE A 166 5.07 2.10 -8.26
N ILE A 167 5.84 1.76 -9.30
CA ILE A 167 6.46 2.72 -10.21
C ILE A 167 5.41 3.60 -10.91
N PRO A 168 4.41 3.05 -11.63
CA PRO A 168 3.37 3.88 -12.25
C PRO A 168 2.54 4.63 -11.21
N SER A 169 2.21 4.05 -10.05
CA SER A 169 1.51 4.77 -8.99
C SER A 169 2.29 5.97 -8.47
N PHE A 170 3.60 5.80 -8.26
CA PHE A 170 4.51 6.87 -7.86
C PHE A 170 4.57 7.95 -8.93
N MET A 171 4.72 7.58 -10.21
CA MET A 171 4.80 8.54 -11.32
C MET A 171 3.49 9.31 -11.51
N ILE A 172 2.34 8.63 -11.46
CA ILE A 172 1.01 9.27 -11.54
C ILE A 172 0.85 10.27 -10.39
N THR A 173 1.15 9.87 -9.16
CA THR A 173 1.05 10.77 -8.01
C THR A 173 2.05 11.93 -8.12
N LEU A 174 3.30 11.68 -8.51
CA LEU A 174 4.34 12.70 -8.63
C LEU A 174 4.03 13.72 -9.72
N MET A 175 3.54 13.30 -10.89
CA MET A 175 3.38 14.18 -12.05
C MET A 175 1.98 14.75 -12.19
N LEU A 176 0.94 13.98 -11.85
CA LEU A 176 -0.45 14.28 -12.23
C LEU A 176 -1.34 14.67 -11.05
N VAL A 177 -1.04 14.24 -9.83
CA VAL A 177 -1.77 14.66 -8.63
C VAL A 177 -1.26 16.04 -8.22
N LYS A 178 -2.12 17.05 -8.38
CA LYS A 178 -1.92 18.41 -7.85
C LYS A 178 -2.70 18.58 -6.57
N GLU A 179 -2.03 19.08 -5.54
CA GLU A 179 -2.67 19.49 -4.30
C GLU A 179 -3.55 20.73 -4.53
N PRO A 180 -4.72 20.82 -3.89
CA PRO A 180 -5.55 22.01 -3.96
C PRO A 180 -4.93 23.18 -3.16
N GLU A 181 -5.04 24.40 -3.68
CA GLU A 181 -4.46 25.62 -3.08
C GLU A 181 -5.12 26.02 -1.75
N LYS A 182 -6.36 25.57 -1.50
CA LYS A 182 -7.08 25.76 -0.24
C LYS A 182 -7.47 24.40 0.33
N ARG A 183 -7.08 24.17 1.58
CA ARG A 183 -7.54 23.01 2.36
C ARG A 183 -9.05 23.14 2.58
N GLU A 184 -9.81 22.08 2.32
CA GLU A 184 -11.20 22.05 2.77
C GLU A 184 -11.19 21.75 4.28
N GLU A 185 -11.06 22.80 5.10
CA GLU A 185 -11.28 22.72 6.56
C GLU A 185 -12.74 22.47 6.88
#